data_AF-A0A9P8M2L7-F1
#
_entry.id   AF-A0A9P8M2L7-F1
#
_cell.length_a   1.000
_cell.length_b   1.000
_cell.length_c   1.000
_cell.angle_alpha   90.00
_cell.angle_beta   90.00
_cell.angle_gamma   90.00
#
_symmetry.space_group_name_H-M   'P 1'
#
loop_
_entity.id
_entity.type
_entity.pdbx_description
1 polymer ?
#
loop_
_entity_poly.entity_id
_entity_poly.type
_entity_poly.pdbx_seq_one_letter_code
_entity_poly.pdbx_strand_id
1 'polypeptide(L)'
;MWSVMDEPTLDERPDFWRLELVSRCMTTNTDWQGEMTKVFQTLQRIGETQLTTGCSMHVHVSPSREGNGYKPEQLHSIMKAVAYFDRAVTAAVPPDRKDNEWAASNFQKGSCAPRYAELYSNMSSLTWGPLFQEFDRIRLPALIPMNVFQNKYVSWNFKHLGSECGTVEFRRPPGVKDASSALYWVAFTLGFLEGAMGQDWSNVKEEKTHGAFLDLRIIIRGGLKRLGPSCAGIIDNMDDIREEKSQPTPATRQEKEVIAAKKREKLDKESNFAVKVNSRPSTPASASASS
;
A
#
# COMPACT_ATOMS: atom_id res chain seq x y z
N MET A 1 0.51 10.41 -17.84
CA MET A 1 0.03 11.69 -17.30
C MET A 1 -0.38 11.52 -15.83
N TRP A 2 -0.06 12.51 -14.98
CA TRP A 2 -0.58 12.60 -13.60
C TRP A 2 -2.02 13.11 -13.62
N SER A 3 -2.77 12.81 -12.57
CA SER A 3 -4.16 13.24 -12.44
C SER A 3 -4.35 13.92 -11.09
N VAL A 4 -5.14 15.00 -11.09
CA VAL A 4 -5.56 15.73 -9.90
C VAL A 4 -7.08 15.54 -9.80
N MET A 5 -7.56 15.07 -8.66
CA MET A 5 -8.95 14.68 -8.45
C MET A 5 -9.47 15.27 -7.14
N ASP A 6 -10.76 15.59 -7.07
CA ASP A 6 -11.41 15.85 -5.77
C ASP A 6 -11.51 14.54 -4.99
N GLU A 7 -11.08 14.53 -3.73
CA GLU A 7 -11.27 13.39 -2.82
C GLU A 7 -12.31 13.75 -1.76
N PRO A 8 -13.58 13.41 -1.99
CA PRO A 8 -14.69 13.84 -1.13
C PRO A 8 -14.64 13.24 0.27
N THR A 9 -13.83 12.20 0.49
CA THR A 9 -13.66 11.63 1.84
C THR A 9 -12.69 12.39 2.73
N LEU A 10 -11.90 13.32 2.19
CA LEU A 10 -11.11 14.25 3.01
C LEU A 10 -12.00 15.26 3.70
N ASP A 11 -11.51 15.78 4.83
CA ASP A 11 -12.23 16.80 5.58
C ASP A 11 -12.18 18.13 4.84
N GLU A 12 -13.33 18.80 4.73
CA GLU A 12 -13.40 20.13 4.14
C GLU A 12 -12.75 21.16 5.06
N ARG A 13 -11.99 22.08 4.47
CA ARG A 13 -11.38 23.20 5.16
C ARG A 13 -11.63 24.47 4.36
N PRO A 14 -11.95 25.60 5.02
CA PRO A 14 -12.01 26.90 4.35
C PRO A 14 -10.70 27.16 3.60
N ASP A 15 -10.81 27.70 2.39
CA ASP A 15 -9.68 28.09 1.54
C ASP A 15 -8.78 26.96 0.99
N PHE A 16 -9.17 25.68 1.20
CA PHE A 16 -8.43 24.53 0.67
C PHE A 16 -9.31 23.63 -0.21
N TRP A 17 -8.71 23.06 -1.26
CA TRP A 17 -9.31 21.97 -2.05
C TRP A 17 -8.90 20.61 -1.50
N ARG A 18 -9.83 19.65 -1.50
CA ARG A 18 -9.54 18.25 -1.17
C ARG A 18 -8.95 17.58 -2.41
N LEU A 19 -7.66 17.29 -2.41
CA LEU A 19 -7.00 16.77 -3.61
C LEU A 19 -6.45 15.36 -3.41
N GLU A 20 -6.73 14.48 -4.36
CA GLU A 20 -6.00 13.24 -4.61
C GLU A 20 -5.11 13.41 -5.85
N LEU A 21 -3.83 13.10 -5.70
CA LEU A 21 -2.85 13.12 -6.77
C LEU A 21 -2.52 11.69 -7.20
N VAL A 22 -2.88 11.33 -8.43
CA VAL A 22 -2.69 9.97 -8.95
C VAL A 22 -1.61 10.00 -10.04
N SER A 23 -0.51 9.31 -9.79
CA SER A 23 0.58 9.19 -10.75
C SER A 23 0.17 8.44 -12.03
N ARG A 24 0.99 8.54 -13.08
CA ARG A 24 0.99 7.52 -14.13
C ARG A 24 1.66 6.25 -13.58
N CYS A 25 1.47 5.12 -14.26
CA CYS A 25 2.37 3.98 -14.05
C CYS A 25 3.81 4.40 -14.37
N MET A 26 4.70 4.20 -13.40
CA MET A 26 6.14 4.39 -13.53
C MET A 26 6.83 3.04 -13.40
N THR A 27 8.03 2.91 -13.94
CA THR A 27 8.82 1.69 -13.87
C THR A 27 10.09 1.96 -13.07
N THR A 28 10.52 0.96 -12.30
CA THR A 28 11.69 1.07 -11.42
C THR A 28 12.98 1.28 -12.18
N ASN A 29 13.04 1.05 -13.51
CA ASN A 29 14.19 1.27 -14.38
C ASN A 29 14.25 2.66 -15.03
N THR A 30 13.37 3.59 -14.63
CA THR A 30 13.35 4.98 -15.12
C THR A 30 13.59 5.97 -13.98
N ASP A 31 13.78 7.26 -14.30
CA ASP A 31 13.88 8.35 -13.31
C ASP A 31 12.50 8.70 -12.70
N TRP A 32 11.89 7.74 -12.02
CA TRP A 32 10.64 7.93 -11.30
C TRP A 32 10.81 8.87 -10.10
N GLN A 33 12.00 8.89 -9.48
CA GLN A 33 12.30 9.77 -8.36
C GLN A 33 12.30 11.25 -8.78
N GLY A 34 12.95 11.57 -9.90
CA GLY A 34 12.96 12.92 -10.46
C GLY A 34 11.58 13.38 -10.91
N GLU A 35 10.75 12.49 -11.47
CA GLU A 35 9.37 12.82 -11.80
C GLU A 35 8.53 13.18 -10.56
N MET A 36 8.58 12.35 -9.51
CA MET A 36 7.88 12.65 -8.25
C MET A 36 8.38 13.95 -7.62
N THR A 37 9.69 14.17 -7.63
CA THR A 37 10.30 15.40 -7.10
C THR A 37 9.78 16.65 -7.80
N LYS A 38 9.71 16.64 -9.14
CA LYS A 38 9.18 17.75 -9.94
C LYS A 38 7.72 18.04 -9.61
N VAL A 39 6.90 17.02 -9.38
CA VAL A 39 5.49 17.20 -9.01
C VAL A 39 5.37 17.91 -7.66
N PHE A 40 6.04 17.43 -6.62
CA PHE A 40 5.98 18.07 -5.30
C PHE A 40 6.57 19.49 -5.29
N GLN A 41 7.65 19.73 -6.02
CA GLN A 41 8.18 21.10 -6.19
C GLN A 41 7.18 22.02 -6.91
N THR A 42 6.44 21.49 -7.88
CA THR A 42 5.40 22.27 -8.56
C THR A 42 4.24 22.58 -7.62
N LEU A 43 3.78 21.61 -6.81
CA LEU A 43 2.73 21.83 -5.81
C LEU A 43 3.11 22.92 -4.81
N GLN A 44 4.33 22.87 -4.28
CA GLN A 44 4.85 23.87 -3.34
C GLN A 44 4.95 25.28 -3.96
N ARG A 45 5.13 25.38 -5.28
CA ARG A 45 5.16 26.67 -5.99
C ARG A 45 3.79 27.26 -6.25
N ILE A 46 2.76 26.43 -6.41
CA ILE A 46 1.40 26.88 -6.77
C ILE A 46 0.52 27.14 -5.54
N GLY A 47 0.84 26.58 -4.38
CA GLY A 47 0.06 26.81 -3.18
C GLY A 47 0.56 26.06 -1.95
N GLU A 48 -0.17 26.25 -0.84
CA GLU A 48 0.07 25.55 0.42
C GLU A 48 -0.57 24.16 0.38
N THR A 49 0.15 23.16 0.88
CA THR A 49 -0.39 21.81 1.10
C THR A 49 -0.63 21.59 2.59
N GLN A 50 -1.89 21.36 2.97
CA GLN A 50 -2.24 20.96 4.32
C GLN A 50 -2.71 19.50 4.37
N LEU A 51 -2.20 18.78 5.37
CA LEU A 51 -2.59 17.40 5.65
C LEU A 51 -3.57 17.37 6.81
N THR A 52 -4.64 16.60 6.67
CA THR A 52 -5.51 16.18 7.78
C THR A 52 -5.24 14.71 8.13
N THR A 53 -5.80 14.23 9.23
CA THR A 53 -5.72 12.81 9.63
C THR A 53 -6.37 11.87 8.60
N GLY A 54 -7.28 12.40 7.77
CA GLY A 54 -7.85 11.68 6.63
C GLY A 54 -6.91 11.53 5.43
N CYS A 55 -5.85 12.34 5.34
CA CYS A 55 -4.90 12.26 4.24
C CYS A 55 -4.06 10.98 4.32
N SER A 56 -3.88 10.34 3.18
CA SER A 56 -3.07 9.12 3.07
C SER A 56 -2.33 9.08 1.74
N MET A 57 -1.28 8.27 1.69
CA MET A 57 -0.61 7.92 0.45
C MET A 57 -0.83 6.43 0.19
N HIS A 58 -1.24 6.11 -1.04
CA HIS A 58 -1.33 4.73 -1.49
C HIS A 58 -0.22 4.44 -2.50
N VAL A 59 0.41 3.27 -2.39
CA VAL A 59 1.44 2.83 -3.33
C VAL A 59 0.99 1.54 -3.99
N HIS A 60 0.76 1.59 -5.30
CA HIS A 60 0.39 0.44 -6.12
C HIS A 60 1.62 -0.12 -6.82
N VAL A 61 1.87 -1.42 -6.67
CA VAL A 61 3.02 -2.09 -7.27
C VAL A 61 2.55 -3.33 -8.02
N SER A 62 2.96 -3.46 -9.27
CA SER A 62 2.87 -4.67 -10.06
C SER A 62 4.27 -5.11 -10.51
N PRO A 63 4.48 -6.41 -10.77
CA PRO A 63 5.67 -6.87 -11.50
C PRO A 63 5.72 -6.24 -12.90
N SER A 64 6.91 -6.22 -13.51
CA SER A 64 7.20 -5.51 -14.77
C SER A 64 6.09 -5.63 -15.84
N ARG A 65 5.88 -4.53 -16.57
CA ARG A 65 4.90 -4.38 -17.66
C ARG A 65 5.06 -5.34 -18.83
N GLU A 66 6.16 -6.09 -18.92
CA GLU A 66 6.42 -7.08 -19.98
C GLU A 66 5.60 -8.38 -19.83
N GLY A 67 4.34 -8.24 -19.37
CA GLY A 67 3.31 -9.27 -19.57
C GLY A 67 3.12 -10.30 -18.46
N ASN A 68 3.80 -10.19 -17.32
CA ASN A 68 3.62 -11.14 -16.24
C ASN A 68 3.07 -10.44 -15.02
N GLY A 69 1.76 -10.55 -14.78
CA GLY A 69 1.19 -10.32 -13.46
C GLY A 69 1.87 -11.20 -12.41
N TYR A 70 1.59 -10.97 -11.12
CA TYR A 70 2.28 -11.73 -10.08
C TYR A 70 2.07 -13.23 -10.26
N LYS A 71 3.16 -13.99 -10.22
CA LYS A 71 3.10 -15.45 -10.13
C LYS A 71 2.50 -15.85 -8.77
N PRO A 72 1.79 -16.99 -8.68
CA PRO A 72 1.22 -17.45 -7.42
C PRO A 72 2.24 -17.48 -6.27
N GLU A 73 3.46 -17.95 -6.52
CA GLU A 73 4.52 -18.10 -5.52
C GLU A 73 5.02 -16.75 -5.00
N GLN A 74 5.02 -15.73 -5.87
CA GLN A 74 5.34 -14.35 -5.47
C GLN A 74 4.28 -13.81 -4.52
N LEU A 75 3.00 -14.05 -4.83
CA LEU A 75 1.90 -13.63 -3.97
C LEU A 75 1.90 -14.38 -2.63
N HIS A 76 2.19 -15.67 -2.62
CA HIS A 76 2.35 -16.44 -1.37
C HIS A 76 3.43 -15.82 -0.51
N SER A 77 4.59 -15.50 -1.09
CA SER A 77 5.70 -14.86 -0.39
C SER A 77 5.33 -13.48 0.16
N ILE A 78 4.60 -12.68 -0.62
CA ILE A 78 4.08 -11.38 -0.16
C ILE A 78 3.08 -11.58 1.00
N MET A 79 2.14 -12.52 0.90
CA MET A 79 1.17 -12.81 1.96
C MET A 79 1.84 -13.27 3.26
N LYS A 80 2.89 -14.11 3.15
CA LYS A 80 3.72 -14.54 4.29
C LYS A 80 4.41 -13.34 4.94
N ALA A 81 4.99 -12.43 4.16
CA ALA A 81 5.58 -11.20 4.67
C ALA A 81 4.58 -10.29 5.36
N VAL A 82 3.41 -10.09 4.75
CA VAL A 82 2.33 -9.27 5.30
C VAL A 82 1.89 -9.81 6.65
N ALA A 83 1.82 -11.13 6.82
CA ALA A 83 1.49 -11.75 8.11
C ALA A 83 2.64 -11.64 9.12
N TYR A 84 3.84 -12.08 8.73
CA TYR A 84 4.99 -12.15 9.61
C TYR A 84 5.41 -10.76 10.13
N PHE A 85 5.38 -9.74 9.27
CA PHE A 85 5.79 -8.37 9.58
C PHE A 85 4.64 -7.41 9.92
N ASP A 86 3.40 -7.86 10.08
CA ASP A 86 2.25 -6.96 10.34
C ASP A 86 2.51 -5.99 11.51
N ARG A 87 3.08 -6.50 12.63
CA ARG A 87 3.44 -5.68 13.78
C ARG A 87 4.56 -4.69 13.48
N ALA A 88 5.62 -5.14 12.80
CA ALA A 88 6.75 -4.27 12.45
C ALA A 88 6.32 -3.17 11.46
N VAL A 89 5.51 -3.50 10.45
CA VAL A 89 4.94 -2.52 9.51
C VAL A 89 4.01 -1.55 10.24
N THR A 90 3.22 -2.01 11.21
CA THR A 90 2.42 -1.13 12.08
C THR A 90 3.30 -0.20 12.90
N ALA A 91 4.43 -0.69 13.41
CA ALA A 91 5.37 0.13 14.17
C ALA A 91 6.13 1.14 13.29
N ALA A 92 6.14 1.00 11.97
CA ALA A 92 6.81 1.93 11.06
C ALA A 92 5.98 3.20 10.74
N VAL A 93 4.68 3.21 11.06
CA VAL A 93 3.78 4.33 10.72
C VAL A 93 3.47 5.21 11.93
N PRO A 94 3.11 6.49 11.71
CA PRO A 94 2.69 7.41 12.78
C PRO A 94 1.52 6.90 13.65
N PRO A 95 1.36 7.39 14.89
CA PRO A 95 0.33 6.96 15.86
C PRO A 95 -1.10 6.83 15.32
N ASP A 96 -1.55 7.82 14.58
CA ASP A 96 -2.88 7.93 13.98
C ASP A 96 -3.09 6.93 12.84
N ARG A 97 -2.01 6.31 12.36
CA ARG A 97 -2.02 5.30 11.28
C ARG A 97 -1.92 3.86 11.78
N LYS A 98 -1.63 3.66 13.07
CA LYS A 98 -1.47 2.33 13.67
C LYS A 98 -2.79 1.58 13.82
N ASP A 99 -3.83 2.27 14.28
CA ASP A 99 -5.21 1.76 14.39
C ASP A 99 -6.14 2.51 13.43
N ASN A 100 -5.89 2.35 12.12
CA ASN A 100 -6.61 3.05 11.08
C ASN A 100 -7.65 2.16 10.41
N GLU A 101 -8.93 2.51 10.53
CA GLU A 101 -10.02 1.72 9.97
C GLU A 101 -10.08 1.70 8.42
N TRP A 102 -9.43 2.63 7.74
CA TRP A 102 -9.32 2.67 6.28
C TRP A 102 -8.18 1.78 5.75
N ALA A 103 -7.26 1.39 6.63
CA ALA A 103 -6.07 0.58 6.35
C ALA A 103 -5.76 -0.31 7.57
N ALA A 104 -6.73 -1.14 7.96
CA ALA A 104 -6.62 -2.02 9.12
C ALA A 104 -5.53 -3.08 8.90
N SER A 105 -5.12 -3.78 9.95
CA SER A 105 -4.28 -4.97 9.77
C SER A 105 -5.02 -5.98 8.90
N ASN A 106 -4.30 -6.60 7.98
CA ASN A 106 -4.83 -7.66 7.11
C ASN A 106 -5.44 -8.83 7.91
N PHE A 107 -4.96 -9.06 9.13
CA PHE A 107 -5.37 -10.18 9.98
C PHE A 107 -6.19 -9.76 11.22
N GLN A 108 -6.55 -8.48 11.31
CA GLN A 108 -7.54 -8.05 12.29
C GLN A 108 -8.88 -8.76 12.05
N LYS A 109 -9.62 -9.01 13.12
CA LYS A 109 -10.95 -9.62 13.05
C LYS A 109 -11.84 -8.84 12.07
N GLY A 110 -12.36 -9.53 11.05
CA GLY A 110 -13.19 -8.94 10.00
C GLY A 110 -12.43 -8.37 8.79
N SER A 111 -11.09 -8.35 8.81
CA SER A 111 -10.25 -7.95 7.66
C SER A 111 -9.98 -9.08 6.68
N CYS A 112 -9.93 -10.33 7.18
CA CYS A 112 -9.74 -11.53 6.36
C CYS A 112 -10.72 -12.65 6.73
N ALA A 113 -10.75 -13.70 5.92
CA ALA A 113 -11.59 -14.87 6.19
C ALA A 113 -11.23 -15.52 7.54
N PRO A 114 -12.23 -16.02 8.32
CA PRO A 114 -12.05 -16.41 9.72
C PRO A 114 -10.89 -17.36 9.98
N ARG A 115 -10.68 -18.37 9.11
CA ARG A 115 -9.59 -19.34 9.22
C ARG A 115 -8.20 -18.68 9.27
N TYR A 116 -7.97 -17.66 8.43
CA TYR A 116 -6.68 -16.97 8.37
C TYR A 116 -6.46 -16.09 9.61
N ALA A 117 -7.52 -15.42 10.09
CA ALA A 117 -7.47 -14.63 11.32
C ALA A 117 -7.21 -15.52 12.55
N GLU A 118 -7.81 -16.72 12.60
CA GLU A 118 -7.62 -17.70 13.67
C GLU A 118 -6.18 -18.23 13.69
N LEU A 119 -5.66 -18.69 12.53
CA LEU A 119 -4.28 -19.17 12.43
C LEU A 119 -3.27 -18.08 12.77
N TYR A 120 -3.50 -16.85 12.31
CA TYR A 120 -2.68 -15.70 12.68
C TYR A 120 -2.71 -15.43 14.19
N SER A 121 -3.89 -15.46 14.82
CA SER A 121 -4.01 -15.21 16.26
C SER A 121 -3.37 -16.31 17.12
N ASN A 122 -3.28 -17.54 16.59
CA ASN A 122 -2.74 -18.71 17.28
C ASN A 122 -1.27 -19.04 16.95
N MET A 123 -0.57 -18.20 16.17
CA MET A 123 0.84 -18.44 15.78
C MET A 123 1.80 -18.72 16.96
N SER A 124 1.54 -18.21 18.16
CA SER A 124 2.44 -18.33 19.31
C SER A 124 2.36 -19.74 19.91
N SER A 125 1.25 -20.41 19.68
CA SER A 125 1.03 -21.81 20.04
C SER A 125 1.38 -22.76 18.89
N LEU A 126 1.08 -22.38 17.65
CA LEU A 126 1.11 -23.27 16.47
C LEU A 126 2.35 -23.13 15.56
N THR A 127 3.13 -22.04 15.66
CA THR A 127 4.10 -21.54 14.67
C THR A 127 3.46 -20.86 13.44
N TRP A 128 4.27 -20.32 12.52
CA TRP A 128 3.81 -19.75 11.24
C TRP A 128 3.43 -20.80 10.19
N GLY A 129 3.96 -22.02 10.30
CA GLY A 129 3.80 -23.09 9.32
C GLY A 129 2.36 -23.34 8.85
N PRO A 130 1.39 -23.51 9.77
CA PRO A 130 -0.01 -23.74 9.40
C PRO A 130 -0.63 -22.61 8.56
N LEU A 131 -0.37 -21.34 8.91
CA LEU A 131 -0.87 -20.20 8.14
C LEU A 131 -0.19 -20.13 6.75
N PHE A 132 1.13 -20.35 6.72
CA PHE A 132 1.90 -20.36 5.47
C PHE A 132 1.40 -21.46 4.52
N GLN A 133 1.04 -22.63 5.06
CA GLN A 133 0.45 -23.71 4.28
C GLN A 133 -0.90 -23.33 3.66
N GLU A 134 -1.74 -22.54 4.35
CA GLU A 134 -2.98 -22.05 3.75
C GLU A 134 -2.71 -21.11 2.56
N PHE A 135 -1.73 -20.21 2.70
CA PHE A 135 -1.33 -19.34 1.58
C PHE A 135 -0.86 -20.17 0.39
N ASP A 136 0.01 -21.15 0.63
CA ASP A 136 0.60 -22.00 -0.40
C ASP A 136 -0.43 -22.91 -1.11
N ARG A 137 -1.64 -23.07 -0.58
CA ARG A 137 -2.74 -23.80 -1.24
C ARG A 137 -3.49 -22.97 -2.27
N ILE A 138 -3.35 -21.64 -2.27
CA ILE A 138 -4.07 -20.76 -3.19
C ILE A 138 -3.44 -20.86 -4.58
N ARG A 139 -4.16 -21.42 -5.55
CA ARG A 139 -3.63 -21.66 -6.90
C ARG A 139 -3.84 -20.49 -7.87
N LEU A 140 -4.87 -19.69 -7.65
CA LEU A 140 -5.28 -18.60 -8.55
C LEU A 140 -5.18 -17.26 -7.82
N PRO A 141 -4.43 -16.27 -8.35
CA PRO A 141 -4.30 -14.93 -7.76
C PRO A 141 -5.65 -14.25 -7.45
N ALA A 142 -6.65 -14.43 -8.32
CA ALA A 142 -7.99 -13.87 -8.15
C ALA A 142 -8.71 -14.36 -6.88
N LEU A 143 -8.35 -15.54 -6.34
CA LEU A 143 -8.94 -16.06 -5.11
C LEU A 143 -8.44 -15.34 -3.86
N ILE A 144 -7.30 -14.63 -3.91
CA ILE A 144 -6.79 -13.89 -2.75
C ILE A 144 -7.78 -12.81 -2.30
N PRO A 145 -8.18 -11.84 -3.14
CA PRO A 145 -9.17 -10.85 -2.75
C PRO A 145 -10.58 -11.42 -2.58
N MET A 146 -10.91 -12.57 -3.19
CA MET A 146 -12.24 -13.17 -3.06
C MET A 146 -12.41 -14.03 -1.79
N ASN A 147 -11.38 -14.75 -1.37
CA ASN A 147 -11.49 -15.77 -0.33
C ASN A 147 -10.63 -15.48 0.90
N VAL A 148 -9.63 -14.61 0.80
CA VAL A 148 -8.72 -14.30 1.91
C VAL A 148 -8.95 -12.88 2.41
N PHE A 149 -8.70 -11.88 1.57
CA PHE A 149 -8.76 -10.45 1.93
C PHE A 149 -9.93 -9.75 1.21
N GLN A 150 -11.15 -10.12 1.60
CA GLN A 150 -12.39 -9.55 1.02
C GLN A 150 -12.58 -8.07 1.37
N ASN A 151 -12.07 -7.65 2.53
CA ASN A 151 -12.19 -6.27 2.97
C ASN A 151 -11.18 -5.40 2.22
N LYS A 152 -11.66 -4.39 1.47
CA LYS A 152 -10.78 -3.43 0.78
C LYS A 152 -10.06 -2.47 1.73
N TYR A 153 -10.53 -2.29 2.96
CA TYR A 153 -10.01 -1.33 3.93
C TYR A 153 -8.90 -1.95 4.82
N VAL A 154 -7.95 -2.63 4.18
CA VAL A 154 -6.78 -3.26 4.80
C VAL A 154 -5.49 -2.59 4.33
N SER A 155 -4.41 -2.79 5.09
CA SER A 155 -3.11 -2.17 4.83
C SER A 155 -2.50 -2.59 3.51
N TRP A 156 -2.52 -3.89 3.23
CA TRP A 156 -2.06 -4.48 1.97
C TRP A 156 -3.26 -4.99 1.21
N ASN A 157 -3.70 -4.23 0.21
CA ASN A 157 -4.91 -4.50 -0.55
C ASN A 157 -4.57 -5.26 -1.84
N PHE A 158 -5.20 -6.41 -2.03
CA PHE A 158 -5.02 -7.32 -3.17
C PHE A 158 -6.16 -7.25 -4.19
N LYS A 159 -7.11 -6.33 -4.02
CA LYS A 159 -8.32 -6.23 -4.87
C LYS A 159 -8.01 -6.07 -6.36
N HIS A 160 -6.88 -5.45 -6.69
CA HIS A 160 -6.50 -5.14 -8.07
C HIS A 160 -5.67 -6.22 -8.77
N LEU A 161 -5.49 -7.40 -8.16
CA LEU A 161 -4.79 -8.52 -8.81
C LEU A 161 -5.50 -9.04 -10.07
N GLY A 162 -6.82 -8.96 -10.13
CA GLY A 162 -7.64 -9.39 -11.27
C GLY A 162 -8.00 -8.28 -12.26
N SER A 163 -7.57 -7.03 -12.02
CA SER A 163 -7.80 -5.92 -12.95
C SER A 163 -6.62 -5.75 -13.92
N GLU A 164 -6.77 -4.91 -14.94
CA GLU A 164 -5.71 -4.62 -15.93
C GLU A 164 -4.40 -4.10 -15.31
N CYS A 165 -4.42 -3.65 -14.05
CA CYS A 165 -3.22 -3.22 -13.33
C CYS A 165 -2.44 -4.34 -12.65
N GLY A 166 -3.12 -5.38 -12.14
CA GLY A 166 -2.46 -6.50 -11.46
C GLY A 166 -1.65 -6.11 -10.22
N THR A 167 -2.06 -5.10 -9.45
CA THR A 167 -1.24 -4.50 -8.38
C THR A 167 -1.56 -5.04 -6.98
N VAL A 168 -0.53 -5.07 -6.13
CA VAL A 168 -0.66 -5.04 -4.67
C VAL A 168 -0.55 -3.58 -4.22
N GLU A 169 -1.46 -3.12 -3.37
CA GLU A 169 -1.56 -1.72 -2.92
C GLU A 169 -1.24 -1.60 -1.42
N PHE A 170 -0.27 -0.75 -1.05
CA PHE A 170 -0.01 -0.38 0.34
C PHE A 170 -0.74 0.90 0.71
N ARG A 171 -1.64 0.84 1.69
CA ARG A 171 -2.59 1.91 2.06
C ARG A 171 -2.33 2.53 3.43
N ARG A 172 -1.43 1.95 4.22
CA ARG A 172 -1.11 2.41 5.58
C ARG A 172 -0.25 3.68 5.67
N PRO A 173 0.52 4.12 4.64
CA PRO A 173 1.30 5.36 4.74
C PRO A 173 0.46 6.60 5.08
N PRO A 174 0.96 7.50 5.96
CA PRO A 174 0.37 8.82 6.21
C PRO A 174 0.26 9.66 4.94
N GLY A 175 -0.51 10.74 4.99
CA GLY A 175 -0.44 11.78 3.97
C GLY A 175 0.98 12.35 3.87
N VAL A 176 1.37 12.76 2.66
CA VAL A 176 2.71 13.29 2.38
C VAL A 176 2.60 14.69 1.79
N LYS A 177 3.50 15.59 2.18
CA LYS A 177 3.53 17.00 1.74
C LYS A 177 4.76 17.38 0.92
N ASP A 178 5.71 16.45 0.80
CA ASP A 178 6.97 16.68 0.10
C ASP A 178 7.46 15.40 -0.60
N ALA A 179 8.36 15.61 -1.56
CA ALA A 179 8.95 14.55 -2.36
C ALA A 179 9.66 13.51 -1.49
N SER A 180 10.44 13.94 -0.49
CA SER A 180 11.22 13.04 0.36
C SER A 180 10.33 12.02 1.07
N SER A 181 9.23 12.50 1.67
CA SER A 181 8.26 11.66 2.36
C SER A 181 7.54 10.72 1.41
N ALA A 182 7.18 11.19 0.21
CA ALA A 182 6.54 10.35 -0.80
C ALA A 182 7.49 9.26 -1.34
N LEU A 183 8.72 9.63 -1.68
CA LEU A 183 9.76 8.73 -2.14
C LEU A 183 10.06 7.65 -1.09
N TYR A 184 10.14 8.04 0.20
CA TYR A 184 10.33 7.09 1.30
C TYR A 184 9.27 5.99 1.31
N TRP A 185 7.98 6.33 1.21
CA TRP A 185 6.92 5.32 1.23
C TRP A 185 6.87 4.47 -0.03
N VAL A 186 7.22 5.03 -1.20
CA VAL A 186 7.40 4.23 -2.42
C VAL A 186 8.57 3.25 -2.25
N ALA A 187 9.73 3.71 -1.78
CA ALA A 187 10.89 2.85 -1.55
C ALA A 187 10.62 1.78 -0.49
N PHE A 188 9.96 2.14 0.62
CA PHE A 188 9.51 1.18 1.64
C PHE A 188 8.67 0.07 1.01
N THR A 189 7.67 0.45 0.20
CA THR A 189 6.75 -0.51 -0.43
C THR A 189 7.47 -1.40 -1.44
N LEU A 190 8.25 -0.80 -2.34
CA LEU A 190 9.03 -1.51 -3.35
C LEU A 190 10.03 -2.48 -2.71
N GLY A 191 10.78 -2.01 -1.72
CA GLY A 191 11.73 -2.82 -0.97
C GLY A 191 11.06 -3.94 -0.20
N PHE A 192 9.91 -3.68 0.43
CA PHE A 192 9.15 -4.70 1.15
C PHE A 192 8.66 -5.81 0.22
N LEU A 193 8.03 -5.46 -0.90
CA LEU A 193 7.47 -6.44 -1.83
C LEU A 193 8.56 -7.22 -2.56
N GLU A 194 9.57 -6.54 -3.10
CA GLU A 194 10.71 -7.21 -3.72
C GLU A 194 11.42 -8.09 -2.69
N GLY A 195 11.67 -7.53 -1.50
CA GLY A 195 12.21 -8.19 -0.32
C GLY A 195 11.51 -9.52 -0.02
N ALA A 196 10.19 -9.45 0.14
CA ALA A 196 9.32 -10.59 0.42
C ALA A 196 9.41 -11.69 -0.63
N MET A 197 9.38 -11.33 -1.92
CA MET A 197 9.46 -12.28 -3.03
C MET A 197 10.81 -13.01 -3.09
N GLY A 198 11.89 -12.40 -2.60
CA GLY A 198 13.22 -13.01 -2.58
C GLY A 198 13.61 -13.66 -1.24
N GLN A 199 12.72 -13.66 -0.26
CA GLN A 199 12.97 -14.25 1.06
C GLN A 199 12.66 -15.75 1.05
N ASP A 200 13.56 -16.55 1.65
CA ASP A 200 13.24 -17.93 1.96
C ASP A 200 12.40 -17.98 3.26
N TRP A 201 11.10 -18.20 3.09
CA TRP A 201 10.11 -18.28 4.16
C TRP A 201 10.12 -19.62 4.92
N SER A 202 10.88 -20.62 4.45
CA SER A 202 10.98 -21.91 5.15
C SER A 202 11.76 -21.79 6.46
N ASN A 203 12.65 -20.80 6.58
CA ASN A 203 13.48 -20.56 7.76
C ASN A 203 12.67 -20.06 8.96
N VAL A 204 11.59 -19.30 8.73
CA VAL A 204 10.79 -18.68 9.79
C VAL A 204 9.49 -19.44 10.10
N LYS A 205 9.21 -20.53 9.36
CA LYS A 205 7.92 -21.25 9.48
C LYS A 205 7.72 -21.88 10.86
N GLU A 206 8.81 -22.29 11.53
CA GLU A 206 8.78 -22.91 12.86
C GLU A 206 8.83 -21.88 13.99
N GLU A 207 8.97 -20.59 13.67
CA GLU A 207 8.97 -19.52 14.66
C GLU A 207 7.57 -19.30 15.23
N LYS A 208 7.54 -18.81 16.48
CA LYS A 208 6.31 -18.52 17.24
C LYS A 208 6.15 -17.03 17.55
N THR A 209 6.94 -16.20 16.90
CA THR A 209 7.01 -14.75 17.10
C THR A 209 6.84 -14.03 15.78
N HIS A 210 6.27 -12.83 15.81
CA HIS A 210 6.30 -11.94 14.65
C HIS A 210 7.74 -11.51 14.33
N GLY A 211 7.99 -11.19 13.07
CA GLY A 211 9.27 -10.64 12.63
C GLY A 211 9.61 -9.37 13.39
N ALA A 212 10.87 -9.26 13.82
CA ALA A 212 11.33 -8.08 14.51
C ALA A 212 11.40 -6.89 13.55
N PHE A 213 11.42 -5.68 14.11
CA PHE A 213 11.59 -4.46 13.31
C PHE A 213 12.94 -4.45 12.57
N LEU A 214 13.99 -5.04 13.15
CA LEU A 214 15.28 -5.19 12.50
C LEU A 214 15.18 -6.05 11.23
N ASP A 215 14.44 -7.17 11.29
CA ASP A 215 14.26 -8.07 10.15
C ASP A 215 13.47 -7.38 9.02
N LEU A 216 12.49 -6.55 9.38
CA LEU A 216 11.78 -5.69 8.41
C LEU A 216 12.75 -4.73 7.70
N ARG A 217 13.69 -4.11 8.44
CA ARG A 217 14.71 -3.25 7.83
C ARG A 217 15.62 -4.03 6.87
N ILE A 218 16.02 -5.24 7.25
CA ILE A 218 16.87 -6.11 6.44
C ILE A 218 16.16 -6.46 5.13
N ILE A 219 14.90 -6.91 5.19
CA ILE A 219 14.18 -7.36 3.99
C ILE A 219 13.91 -6.20 3.03
N ILE A 220 13.54 -5.01 3.54
CA ILE A 220 13.30 -3.83 2.70
C ILE A 220 14.58 -3.39 1.97
N ARG A 221 15.71 -3.28 2.69
CA ARG A 221 16.99 -2.93 2.07
C ARG A 221 17.46 -3.99 1.09
N GLY A 222 17.29 -5.27 1.43
CA GLY A 222 17.59 -6.38 0.54
C GLY A 222 16.79 -6.30 -0.76
N GLY A 223 15.50 -5.97 -0.67
CA GLY A 223 14.63 -5.76 -1.83
C GLY A 223 15.07 -4.57 -2.68
N LEU A 224 15.33 -3.40 -2.08
CA LEU A 224 15.79 -2.21 -2.81
C LEU A 224 17.09 -2.45 -3.57
N LYS A 225 18.04 -3.18 -2.98
CA LYS A 225 19.29 -3.57 -3.64
C LYS A 225 19.07 -4.41 -4.91
N ARG A 226 18.00 -5.21 -4.97
CA ARG A 226 17.65 -6.03 -6.15
C ARG A 226 16.98 -5.23 -7.27
N LEU A 227 16.25 -4.16 -6.95
CA LEU A 227 15.55 -3.33 -7.93
C LEU A 227 16.48 -2.45 -8.78
N GLY A 228 17.72 -2.25 -8.34
CA GLY A 228 18.76 -1.59 -9.10
C GLY A 228 18.94 -0.08 -8.78
N PRO A 229 19.79 0.62 -9.57
CA PRO A 229 20.33 1.92 -9.20
C PRO A 229 19.29 3.05 -9.05
N SER A 230 18.20 3.01 -9.83
CA SER A 230 17.10 3.98 -9.80
C SER A 230 16.22 3.87 -8.56
N CYS A 231 16.44 2.87 -7.69
CA CYS A 231 15.83 2.76 -6.37
C CYS A 231 16.83 3.07 -5.23
N ALA A 232 18.09 3.37 -5.54
CA ALA A 232 19.11 3.75 -4.55
C ALA A 232 18.90 5.19 -4.05
N GLY A 233 19.51 5.53 -2.91
CA GLY A 233 19.56 6.91 -2.40
C GLY A 233 18.38 7.34 -1.54
N ILE A 234 17.32 6.54 -1.44
CA ILE A 234 16.12 6.89 -0.64
C ILE A 234 16.19 6.24 0.76
N ILE A 235 16.52 4.95 0.81
CA ILE A 235 16.69 4.17 2.03
C ILE A 235 17.99 3.39 1.88
N ASP A 236 19.09 4.00 2.30
CA ASP A 236 20.43 3.43 2.12
C ASP A 236 20.95 2.80 3.41
N ASN A 237 20.53 3.30 4.56
CA ASN A 237 20.95 2.86 5.89
C ASN A 237 19.83 2.13 6.63
N MET A 238 20.20 1.29 7.61
CA MET A 238 19.20 0.60 8.46
C MET A 238 18.32 1.60 9.21
N ASP A 239 18.88 2.73 9.61
CA ASP A 239 18.21 3.73 10.46
C ASP A 239 17.33 4.71 9.70
N ASP A 240 17.30 4.61 8.37
CA ASP A 240 16.38 5.38 7.53
C ASP A 240 14.94 4.88 7.69
N ILE A 241 14.75 3.57 7.93
CA ILE A 241 13.44 2.99 8.29
C ILE A 241 13.32 3.05 9.81
N ARG A 242 12.48 3.93 10.34
CA ARG A 242 12.39 4.18 11.78
C ARG A 242 11.17 3.51 12.41
N GLU A 243 11.38 2.95 13.59
CA GLU A 243 10.28 2.49 14.43
C GLU A 243 9.68 3.71 15.14
N GLU A 244 8.40 3.95 14.89
CA GLU A 244 7.61 4.91 15.64
C GLU A 244 7.21 4.28 16.97
N LYS A 245 7.71 4.81 18.08
CA LYS A 245 7.49 4.23 19.42
C LYS A 245 6.24 4.77 20.12
N SER A 246 5.68 5.85 19.60
CA SER A 246 4.46 6.46 20.13
C SER A 246 3.30 5.47 20.06
N GLN A 247 2.46 5.44 21.10
CA GLN A 247 1.29 4.55 21.14
C GLN A 247 0.29 4.92 20.04
N PRO A 248 -0.54 3.98 19.56
CA PRO A 248 -1.63 4.30 18.65
C PRO A 248 -2.53 5.41 19.23
N THR A 249 -3.07 6.25 18.36
CA THR A 249 -4.12 7.22 18.70
C THR A 249 -5.42 6.75 18.07
N PRO A 250 -6.23 5.93 18.77
CA PRO A 250 -7.45 5.38 18.20
C PRO A 250 -8.48 6.48 17.94
N ALA A 251 -9.24 6.34 16.86
CA ALA A 251 -10.39 7.20 16.60
C ALA A 251 -11.40 7.12 17.75
N THR A 252 -11.91 8.28 18.16
CA THR A 252 -13.05 8.42 19.08
C THR A 252 -14.31 7.77 18.50
N ARG A 253 -15.31 7.50 19.35
CA ARG A 253 -16.58 6.92 18.89
C ARG A 253 -17.24 7.78 17.81
N GLN A 254 -17.24 9.10 17.97
CA GLN A 254 -17.80 10.01 16.98
C GLN A 254 -17.04 9.93 15.64
N GLU A 255 -15.70 9.93 15.69
CA GLU A 255 -14.89 9.79 14.47
C GLU A 255 -15.15 8.45 13.77
N LYS A 256 -15.33 7.35 14.51
CA LYS A 256 -15.70 6.05 13.94
C LYS A 256 -17.06 6.06 13.27
N GLU A 257 -18.04 6.75 13.84
CA GLU A 257 -19.38 6.92 13.24
C GLU A 257 -19.30 7.70 11.91
N VAL A 258 -18.49 8.76 11.88
CA VAL A 258 -18.20 9.55 10.66
C VAL A 258 -17.48 8.69 9.60
N ILE A 259 -16.45 7.95 10.01
CA ILE A 259 -15.72 7.03 9.12
C ILE A 259 -16.67 5.99 8.52
N ALA A 260 -17.56 5.41 9.34
CA ALA A 260 -18.55 4.44 8.87
C ALA A 260 -19.53 5.06 7.86
N ALA A 261 -19.95 6.31 8.06
CA ALA A 261 -20.77 7.05 7.10
C ALA A 261 -20.05 7.26 5.76
N LYS A 262 -18.83 7.82 5.80
CA LYS A 262 -17.98 8.01 4.60
C LYS A 262 -17.73 6.69 3.85
N LYS A 263 -17.51 5.58 4.58
CA LYS A 263 -17.34 4.25 3.96
C LYS A 263 -18.59 3.76 3.24
N ARG A 264 -19.79 4.02 3.80
CA ARG A 264 -21.06 3.66 3.15
C ARG A 264 -21.25 4.43 1.85
N GLU A 265 -21.00 5.73 1.86
CA GLU A 265 -21.07 6.57 0.65
C GLU A 265 -20.06 6.14 -0.43
N LYS A 266 -18.89 5.64 -0.03
CA LYS A 266 -17.83 5.14 -0.94
C LYS A 266 -18.02 3.67 -1.36
N LEU A 267 -18.98 2.92 -0.82
CA LEU A 267 -19.26 1.55 -1.30
C LEU A 267 -19.90 1.58 -2.69
N ASP A 268 -20.60 2.66 -3.03
CA ASP A 268 -21.32 2.84 -4.30
C ASP A 268 -20.43 3.37 -5.45
N LYS A 269 -19.12 3.59 -5.20
CA LYS A 269 -18.19 4.20 -6.16
C LYS A 269 -16.92 3.36 -6.34
N GLU A 270 -16.50 3.17 -7.59
CA GLU A 270 -15.20 2.57 -7.91
C GLU A 270 -14.03 3.49 -7.49
N SER A 271 -12.85 2.90 -7.24
CA SER A 271 -11.65 3.69 -6.93
C SER A 271 -11.22 4.52 -8.14
N ASN A 272 -10.84 5.78 -7.90
CA ASN A 272 -10.33 6.70 -8.92
C ASN A 272 -9.16 6.11 -9.74
N PHE A 273 -8.31 5.29 -9.10
CA PHE A 273 -7.24 4.55 -9.78
C PHE A 273 -7.80 3.57 -10.82
N ALA A 274 -8.87 2.82 -10.51
CA ALA A 274 -9.48 1.86 -11.43
C ALA A 274 -10.18 2.56 -12.61
N VAL A 275 -10.85 3.69 -12.34
CA VAL A 275 -11.49 4.52 -13.39
C VAL A 275 -10.48 4.98 -14.44
N LYS A 276 -9.28 5.37 -14.01
CA LYS A 276 -8.20 5.80 -14.90
C LYS A 276 -7.67 4.70 -15.81
N VAL A 277 -7.62 3.47 -15.31
CA VAL A 277 -7.10 2.33 -16.07
C VAL A 277 -8.06 2.00 -17.21
N ASN A 278 -9.36 2.09 -16.93
CA ASN A 278 -10.41 1.86 -17.90
C ASN A 278 -10.65 3.05 -18.86
N SER A 279 -10.16 4.26 -18.55
CA SER A 279 -10.25 5.40 -19.46
C SER A 279 -9.12 5.34 -20.49
N ARG A 280 -9.46 4.93 -21.73
CA ARG A 280 -8.58 5.10 -22.89
C ARG A 280 -8.10 6.56 -22.97
N PRO A 281 -6.85 6.83 -23.44
CA PRO A 281 -6.43 8.20 -23.68
C PRO A 281 -7.47 8.88 -24.56
N SER A 282 -8.02 9.98 -24.09
CA SER A 282 -8.86 10.84 -24.90
C SER A 282 -8.04 11.28 -26.11
N THR A 283 -8.33 10.69 -27.28
CA THR A 283 -7.96 11.26 -28.57
C THR A 283 -8.49 12.69 -28.56
N PRO A 284 -7.67 13.72 -28.83
CA PRO A 284 -8.20 15.06 -28.98
C PRO A 284 -9.27 15.02 -30.06
N ALA A 285 -10.49 15.40 -29.73
CA ALA A 285 -11.50 15.68 -30.75
C ALA A 285 -10.90 16.75 -31.65
N SER A 286 -10.59 16.37 -32.90
CA SER A 286 -10.19 17.29 -33.94
C SER A 286 -11.22 18.41 -33.98
N ALA A 287 -10.76 19.63 -33.70
CA ALA A 287 -11.55 20.83 -33.93
C ALA A 287 -12.04 20.79 -35.37
N SER A 288 -13.36 20.78 -35.54
CA SER A 288 -14.00 21.01 -36.82
C SER A 288 -13.50 22.35 -37.36
N ALA A 289 -12.75 22.29 -38.45
CA ALA A 289 -12.38 23.45 -39.23
C ALA A 289 -13.66 24.11 -39.75
N SER A 290 -13.86 25.37 -39.36
CA SER A 290 -14.81 26.28 -39.98
C SER A 290 -14.21 26.79 -41.28
N SER A 291 -14.89 26.50 -42.38
CA SER A 291 -14.86 27.26 -43.62
C SER A 291 -16.19 27.06 -44.33
#